data_AF-A0A9X9MHX1-F1
#
_entry.id   AF-A0A9X9MHX1-F1
#
_cell.length_a   1.000
_cell.length_b   1.000
_cell.length_c   1.000
_cell.angle_alpha   90.00
_cell.angle_beta   90.00
_cell.angle_gamma   90.00
#
_symmetry.space_group_name_H-M   'P 1'
#
loop_
_entity.id
_entity.type
_entity.pdbx_description
1 polymer ?
#
loop_
_entity_poly.entity_id
_entity_poly.type
_entity_poly.pdbx_seq_one_letter_code
_entity_poly.pdbx_strand_id
1 'polypeptide(L)'
;MGNNKNDTINEDMPVILLKDKCEDDDPYVKHFAESTGIPKLDPIFVPVLEHQFVETEVEKFRKILHEKEIGKQKSSKYGGLIFTSKRAVEAFMQLVVEGVEEDTGLSDKAAQTT
;
A
#
# COMPACT_ATOMS: atom_id res chain seq x y z
N MET A 1 41.95 45.22 -8.46
CA MET A 1 41.80 44.28 -9.59
C MET A 1 40.89 43.18 -9.10
N GLY A 2 39.60 43.24 -9.45
CA GLY A 2 38.60 42.30 -8.97
C GLY A 2 38.69 40.99 -9.72
N ASN A 3 38.92 39.90 -9.00
CA ASN A 3 38.82 38.55 -9.55
C ASN A 3 37.41 38.06 -9.21
N ASN A 4 36.49 38.26 -10.16
CA ASN A 4 35.11 37.81 -10.07
C ASN A 4 35.08 36.29 -9.90
N LYS A 5 34.50 35.86 -8.79
CA LYS A 5 33.99 34.50 -8.61
C LYS A 5 32.98 34.23 -9.73
N ASN A 6 33.36 33.42 -10.70
CA ASN A 6 32.38 32.66 -11.45
C ASN A 6 31.96 31.51 -10.55
N ASP A 7 31.16 31.83 -9.53
CA ASP A 7 30.31 30.85 -8.88
C ASP A 7 29.27 30.47 -9.94
N THR A 8 29.64 29.51 -10.80
CA THR A 8 28.66 28.81 -11.63
C THR A 8 27.72 28.13 -10.65
N ILE A 9 26.61 28.79 -10.34
CA ILE A 9 25.44 28.16 -9.73
C ILE A 9 25.00 27.09 -10.72
N ASN A 10 25.59 25.90 -10.57
CA ASN A 10 25.05 24.68 -11.14
C ASN A 10 23.88 24.34 -10.22
N GLU A 11 22.80 25.12 -10.34
CA GLU A 11 21.55 24.82 -9.67
C GLU A 11 21.04 23.55 -10.30
N ASP A 12 21.12 22.46 -9.53
CA ASP A 12 20.54 21.18 -9.91
C ASP A 12 19.05 21.41 -10.24
N MET A 13 18.58 20.82 -11.34
CA MET A 13 17.21 21.01 -11.83
C MET A 13 16.25 20.19 -10.96
N PRO A 14 15.27 20.81 -10.29
CA PRO A 14 14.33 20.09 -9.45
C PRO A 14 13.37 19.23 -10.29
N VAL A 15 13.22 17.97 -9.91
CA VAL A 15 12.26 17.03 -10.50
C VAL A 15 11.25 16.60 -9.45
N ILE A 16 10.01 17.07 -9.58
CA ILE A 16 8.95 16.75 -8.61
C ILE A 16 8.32 15.40 -8.95
N LEU A 17 8.41 14.46 -8.02
CA LEU A 17 7.82 13.12 -8.11
C LEU A 17 6.60 13.03 -7.20
N LEU A 18 5.41 12.93 -7.82
CA LEU A 18 4.14 12.78 -7.11
C LEU A 18 3.92 11.32 -6.68
N LYS A 19 4.79 10.83 -5.80
CA LYS A 19 4.66 9.50 -5.18
C LYS A 19 5.33 9.48 -3.81
N ASP A 20 4.96 8.47 -3.01
CA ASP A 20 5.66 8.17 -1.76
C ASP A 20 7.05 7.60 -2.07
N LYS A 21 8.07 8.06 -1.34
CA LYS A 21 9.42 7.51 -1.45
C LYS A 21 9.43 6.07 -0.92
N CYS A 22 10.01 5.15 -1.68
CA CYS A 22 10.28 3.80 -1.20
C CYS A 22 11.47 3.84 -0.22
N GLU A 23 11.35 3.28 0.99
CA GLU A 23 12.34 3.47 2.06
C GLU A 23 13.72 2.85 1.76
N ASP A 24 13.77 1.69 1.07
CA ASP A 24 15.02 0.93 0.94
C ASP A 24 15.62 0.87 -0.48
N ASP A 25 14.82 1.04 -1.53
CA ASP A 25 15.32 0.99 -2.92
C ASP A 25 14.37 1.68 -3.90
N ASP A 26 14.35 3.01 -3.90
CA ASP A 26 13.53 3.74 -4.85
C ASP A 26 14.20 3.79 -6.24
N PRO A 27 13.63 3.14 -7.27
CA PRO A 27 14.26 3.08 -8.59
C PRO A 27 14.43 4.46 -9.23
N TYR A 28 13.62 5.45 -8.84
CA TYR A 28 13.76 6.81 -9.34
C TYR A 28 14.99 7.49 -8.76
N VAL A 29 15.31 7.27 -7.48
CA VAL A 29 16.55 7.82 -6.88
C VAL A 29 17.78 7.31 -7.62
N LYS A 30 17.83 6.00 -7.91
CA LYS A 30 18.92 5.40 -8.69
C LYS A 30 19.00 5.98 -10.10
N HIS A 31 17.86 6.06 -10.78
CA HIS A 31 17.79 6.57 -12.15
C HIS A 31 18.25 8.03 -12.27
N PHE A 32 17.85 8.90 -11.34
CA PHE A 32 18.27 10.30 -11.34
C PHE A 32 19.72 10.47 -10.88
N ALA A 33 20.23 9.62 -9.97
CA ALA A 33 21.64 9.62 -9.57
C ALA A 33 22.60 9.20 -10.71
N GLU A 34 22.13 8.34 -11.63
CA GLU A 34 22.88 7.92 -12.83
C GLU A 34 22.84 8.97 -13.95
N SER A 35 22.04 10.04 -13.82
CA SER A 35 21.97 11.09 -14.83
C SER A 35 23.27 11.89 -14.90
N THR A 36 23.93 11.85 -16.06
CA THR A 36 25.20 12.56 -16.32
C THR A 36 25.00 13.92 -17.00
N GLY A 37 23.72 14.34 -17.15
CA GLY A 37 23.36 15.62 -17.74
C GLY A 37 23.75 16.82 -16.86
N ILE A 38 23.98 17.97 -17.50
CA ILE A 38 24.11 19.26 -16.82
C ILE A 38 22.90 20.11 -17.22
N PRO A 39 22.13 20.66 -16.26
CA PRO A 39 22.28 20.53 -14.81
C PRO A 39 21.95 19.11 -14.32
N LYS A 40 22.46 18.71 -13.15
CA LYS A 40 22.07 17.44 -12.54
C LYS A 40 20.60 17.51 -12.14
N LEU A 41 19.94 16.36 -12.08
CA LEU A 41 18.54 16.27 -11.67
C LEU A 41 18.46 16.06 -10.16
N ASP A 42 17.69 16.90 -9.46
CA ASP A 42 17.43 16.80 -8.02
C ASP A 42 15.98 16.33 -7.76
N PRO A 43 15.75 15.04 -7.46
CA PRO A 43 14.41 14.50 -7.29
C PRO A 43 13.80 14.85 -5.92
N ILE A 44 12.65 15.51 -5.95
CA ILE A 44 11.84 15.90 -4.79
C ILE A 44 10.58 15.04 -4.75
N PHE A 45 10.44 14.21 -3.70
CA PHE A 45 9.27 13.35 -3.53
C PHE A 45 8.15 14.09 -2.80
N VAL A 46 6.96 14.11 -3.41
CA VAL A 46 5.75 14.68 -2.85
C VAL A 46 4.71 13.57 -2.72
N PRO A 47 4.38 13.14 -1.48
CA PRO A 47 3.34 12.13 -1.26
C PRO A 47 1.97 12.72 -1.64
N VAL A 48 1.27 12.06 -2.57
CA VAL A 48 -0.03 12.55 -3.10
C VAL A 48 -1.17 11.55 -2.97
N LEU A 49 -0.88 10.29 -2.65
CA LEU A 49 -1.88 9.24 -2.54
C LEU A 49 -1.67 8.48 -1.24
N GLU A 50 -2.54 8.73 -0.28
CA GLU A 50 -2.60 7.94 0.94
C GLU A 50 -3.59 6.79 0.74
N HIS A 51 -3.13 5.56 0.95
CA HIS A 51 -4.00 4.39 0.93
C HIS A 51 -4.44 4.09 2.37
N GLN A 52 -5.62 4.56 2.73
CA GLN A 52 -6.25 4.21 4.01
C GLN A 52 -7.34 3.17 3.79
N PHE A 53 -7.40 2.18 4.68
CA PHE A 53 -8.55 1.30 4.76
C PHE A 53 -9.71 2.05 5.40
N VAL A 54 -10.84 2.09 4.69
CA VAL A 54 -12.07 2.64 5.25
C VAL A 54 -12.71 1.54 6.08
N GLU A 55 -12.52 1.59 7.41
CA GLU A 55 -12.92 0.53 8.34
C GLU A 55 -14.38 0.09 8.16
N THR A 56 -15.29 1.03 7.89
CA THR A 56 -16.71 0.70 7.66
C THR A 56 -16.94 -0.17 6.42
N GLU A 57 -16.14 -0.01 5.38
CA GLU A 57 -16.21 -0.85 4.18
C GLU A 57 -15.52 -2.20 4.39
N VAL A 58 -14.43 -2.21 5.16
CA VAL A 58 -13.76 -3.44 5.58
C VAL A 58 -14.70 -4.31 6.43
N GLU A 59 -15.46 -3.71 7.36
CA GLU A 59 -16.46 -4.42 8.18
C GLU A 59 -17.59 -5.02 7.35
N LYS A 60 -18.11 -4.27 6.37
CA LYS A 60 -19.11 -4.81 5.43
C LYS A 60 -18.56 -5.99 4.66
N PHE A 61 -17.31 -5.90 4.22
CA PHE A 61 -16.66 -6.98 3.50
C PHE A 61 -16.41 -8.20 4.41
N ARG A 62 -15.99 -7.99 5.66
CA ARG A 62 -15.89 -9.04 6.70
C ARG A 62 -17.21 -9.79 6.84
N LYS A 63 -18.33 -9.08 6.96
CA LYS A 63 -19.66 -9.68 7.04
C LYS A 63 -19.99 -10.53 5.81
N ILE A 64 -19.77 -10.00 4.60
CA ILE A 64 -20.00 -10.71 3.33
C ILE A 64 -19.21 -12.03 3.28
N LEU A 65 -17.96 -12.02 3.75
CA LEU A 65 -17.11 -13.22 3.80
C LEU A 65 -17.60 -14.21 4.85
N HIS A 66 -17.90 -13.75 6.07
CA HIS A 66 -18.37 -14.59 7.17
C HIS A 66 -19.72 -15.26 6.86
N GLU A 67 -20.65 -14.53 6.23
CA GLU A 67 -21.96 -15.02 5.82
C GLU A 67 -21.91 -15.90 4.55
N LYS A 68 -20.72 -16.09 3.96
CA LYS A 68 -20.50 -16.88 2.74
C LYS A 68 -21.38 -16.41 1.57
N GLU A 69 -21.59 -15.10 1.48
CA GLU A 69 -22.42 -14.47 0.44
C GLU A 69 -21.76 -14.49 -0.96
N ILE A 70 -20.49 -14.90 -1.05
CA ILE A 70 -19.76 -15.05 -2.31
C ILE A 70 -19.67 -16.53 -2.68
N GLY A 71 -20.26 -16.92 -3.81
CA GLY A 71 -20.24 -18.30 -4.25
C GLY A 71 -21.09 -18.59 -5.46
N LYS A 72 -21.10 -19.86 -5.89
CA LYS A 72 -21.89 -20.34 -7.04
C LYS A 72 -23.32 -20.76 -6.64
N GLN A 73 -23.68 -20.64 -5.37
CA GLN A 73 -24.99 -21.07 -4.90
C GLN A 73 -26.06 -20.05 -5.28
N LYS A 74 -27.31 -20.49 -5.47
CA LYS A 74 -28.44 -19.58 -5.76
C LYS A 74 -28.71 -18.57 -4.63
N SER A 75 -28.30 -18.89 -3.40
CA SER A 75 -28.40 -18.03 -2.23
C SER A 75 -27.22 -17.07 -2.06
N SER A 76 -26.13 -17.24 -2.82
CA SER A 76 -25.00 -16.32 -2.80
C SER A 76 -25.41 -15.01 -3.46
N LYS A 77 -25.19 -13.90 -2.76
CA LYS A 77 -25.46 -12.55 -3.25
C LYS A 77 -24.51 -12.14 -4.38
N TYR A 78 -23.27 -12.65 -4.33
CA TYR A 78 -22.23 -12.37 -5.32
C TYR A 78 -21.73 -13.67 -5.94
N GLY A 79 -21.60 -13.68 -7.29
CA GLY A 79 -21.10 -14.84 -8.04
C GLY A 79 -19.57 -14.99 -8.03
N GLY A 80 -18.84 -13.99 -7.54
CA GLY A 80 -17.39 -13.96 -7.50
C GLY A 80 -16.85 -12.65 -6.95
N LEU A 81 -15.52 -12.56 -6.89
CA LEU A 81 -14.77 -11.41 -6.36
C LEU A 81 -13.69 -11.01 -7.38
N ILE A 82 -13.48 -9.70 -7.56
CA ILE A 82 -12.46 -9.14 -8.46
C ILE A 82 -11.58 -8.19 -7.66
N PHE A 83 -10.26 -8.36 -7.75
CA PHE A 83 -9.28 -7.44 -7.16
C PHE A 83 -8.73 -6.51 -8.24
N THR A 84 -8.85 -5.21 -8.03
CA THR A 84 -8.43 -4.17 -8.98
C THR A 84 -7.11 -3.50 -8.61
N SER A 85 -6.58 -3.78 -7.42
CA SER A 85 -5.32 -3.23 -6.94
C SER A 85 -4.65 -4.16 -5.92
N LYS A 86 -3.34 -3.98 -5.71
CA LYS A 86 -2.60 -4.69 -4.67
C LYS A 86 -3.18 -4.43 -3.28
N ARG A 87 -3.58 -3.17 -2.99
CA ARG A 87 -4.16 -2.79 -1.70
C ARG A 87 -5.46 -3.53 -1.39
N ALA A 88 -6.29 -3.80 -2.40
CA ALA A 88 -7.49 -4.61 -2.23
C ALA A 88 -7.17 -6.06 -1.83
N VAL A 89 -6.07 -6.63 -2.34
CA VAL A 89 -5.59 -7.96 -1.94
C VAL A 89 -5.09 -7.95 -0.50
N GLU A 90 -4.33 -6.94 -0.10
CA GLU A 90 -3.84 -6.79 1.27
C GLU A 90 -4.97 -6.71 2.30
N ALA A 91 -6.00 -5.88 2.06
CA ALA A 91 -7.20 -5.84 2.91
C ALA A 91 -7.87 -7.20 3.06
N PHE A 92 -8.01 -7.94 1.96
CA PHE A 92 -8.61 -9.27 1.99
C PHE A 92 -7.77 -10.26 2.82
N MET A 93 -6.45 -10.25 2.67
CA MET A 93 -5.56 -11.10 3.45
C MET A 93 -5.69 -10.83 4.95
N GLN A 94 -5.78 -9.56 5.35
CA GLN A 94 -5.99 -9.20 6.75
C GLN A 94 -7.27 -9.84 7.32
N LEU A 95 -8.39 -9.72 6.61
CA LEU A 95 -9.66 -10.31 7.03
C LEU A 95 -9.65 -11.85 7.08
N VAL A 96 -8.93 -12.50 6.17
CA VAL A 96 -8.80 -13.97 6.16
C VAL A 96 -7.99 -14.44 7.36
N VAL A 97 -6.89 -13.75 7.69
CA VAL A 97 -6.07 -14.07 8.87
C VAL A 97 -6.89 -13.90 10.15
N GLU A 98 -7.59 -12.77 10.29
CA GLU A 98 -8.52 -12.51 11.41
C GLU A 98 -9.53 -13.67 11.57
N GLY A 99 -10.19 -14.07 10.48
CA GLY A 99 -11.19 -15.15 10.53
C GLY A 99 -10.62 -16.54 10.87
N VAL A 100 -9.36 -16.83 10.55
CA VAL A 100 -8.69 -18.10 10.93
C VAL A 100 -8.35 -18.13 12.43
N GLU A 101 -8.00 -16.99 13.01
CA GLU A 101 -7.72 -16.88 14.45
C GLU A 101 -9.00 -17.03 15.30
N GLU A 102 -10.14 -16.53 14.82
CA GLU A 102 -11.43 -16.67 15.51
C GLU A 102 -11.95 -18.12 15.53
N ASP A 103 -11.77 -18.88 14.43
CA ASP A 103 -12.26 -20.26 14.30
C ASP A 103 -11.40 -21.27 15.09
N THR A 104 -10.16 -20.91 15.42
CA THR A 104 -9.23 -21.73 16.23
C THR A 104 -9.35 -21.48 17.74
N GLY A 105 -10.13 -20.48 18.17
CA GLY A 105 -10.33 -20.11 19.57
C GLY A 105 -11.41 -20.88 20.37
N LEU A 106 -12.12 -21.83 19.75
CA LEU A 106 -13.13 -22.67 20.40
C LEU A 106 -12.71 -24.15 20.48
N SER A 107 -11.77 -24.48 21.36
CA SER A 107 -11.61 -25.87 21.84
C SER A 107 -11.24 -26.03 23.32
N ASP A 108 -10.81 -24.98 24.03
CA ASP A 108 -10.28 -25.12 25.41
C ASP A 108 -11.22 -24.68 26.57
N LYS A 109 -12.54 -24.65 26.37
CA LYS A 109 -13.50 -24.38 27.48
C LYS A 109 -14.52 -25.48 27.79
N ALA A 110 -14.31 -26.71 27.31
CA ALA A 110 -15.17 -27.85 27.62
C ALA A 110 -14.44 -28.96 28.40
N ALA A 111 -13.73 -28.63 29.49
CA ALA A 111 -13.23 -29.63 30.43
C ALA A 111 -12.97 -29.05 31.83
N GLN A 112 -13.92 -28.33 32.42
CA GLN A 112 -13.86 -28.03 33.84
C GLN A 112 -15.25 -27.90 34.47
N THR A 113 -15.86 -29.03 34.81
CA THR A 113 -16.77 -29.14 35.96
C THR A 113 -16.74 -30.61 36.41
N THR A 114 -16.00 -30.85 37.49
CA THR A 114 -16.12 -32.03 38.36
C THR A 114 -17.20 -31.76 39.39
#